data_AF-A0A482XYQ7-F1
#
_entry.id   AF-A0A482XYQ7-F1
#
_cell.length_a   1.000
_cell.length_b   1.000
_cell.length_c   1.000
_cell.angle_alpha   90.00
_cell.angle_beta   90.00
_cell.angle_gamma   90.00
#
_symmetry.space_group_name_H-M   'P 1'
#
loop_
_entity.id
_entity.type
_entity.pdbx_description
1 polymer ?
#
loop_
_entity_poly.entity_id
_entity_poly.type
_entity_poly.pdbx_seq_one_letter_code
_entity_poly.pdbx_strand_id
1 'polypeptide(L)'
;MHSARDRIEYEPWLEELETAAERLDLSTEARSCAVDLFLADVPASDRSKRAVLAASLYAGSLVAGEGRTQGAVAEAADVSRLSIQSRWKELLEAAGLEPPRW
;
A
#
# COMPACT_ATOMS: atom_id res chain seq x y z
N MET A 1 -13.42 -7.30 3.98
CA MET A 1 -14.06 -6.76 2.76
C MET A 1 -14.57 -5.37 3.12
N HIS A 2 -13.91 -4.32 2.62
CA HIS A 2 -14.18 -2.94 3.01
C HIS A 2 -15.51 -2.47 2.43
N SER A 3 -16.26 -1.66 3.17
CA SER A 3 -17.58 -1.25 2.75
C SER A 3 -17.49 -0.27 1.57
N ALA A 4 -18.55 -0.18 0.77
CA ALA A 4 -18.66 0.86 -0.26
C ALA A 4 -18.49 2.28 0.32
N ARG A 5 -18.84 2.46 1.60
CA ARG A 5 -18.66 3.71 2.32
C ARG A 5 -17.17 4.04 2.56
N ASP A 6 -16.34 3.05 2.87
CA ASP A 6 -14.90 3.28 3.12
C ASP A 6 -14.18 3.70 1.84
N ARG A 7 -14.58 3.13 0.69
CA ARG A 7 -14.06 3.52 -0.63
C ARG A 7 -14.43 4.96 -0.99
N ILE A 8 -15.63 5.42 -0.61
CA ILE A 8 -16.05 6.81 -0.80
C ILE A 8 -15.31 7.74 0.16
N GLU A 9 -15.18 7.35 1.44
CA GLU A 9 -14.51 8.16 2.46
C GLU A 9 -13.03 8.41 2.13
N TYR A 10 -12.35 7.40 1.59
CA TYR A 10 -10.92 7.47 1.29
C TYR A 10 -10.61 7.62 -0.20
N GLU A 11 -11.58 7.99 -1.04
CA GLU A 11 -11.41 8.18 -2.48
C GLU A 11 -10.14 9.00 -2.84
N PRO A 12 -9.84 10.16 -2.21
CA PRO A 12 -8.63 10.92 -2.55
C PRO A 12 -7.33 10.14 -2.31
N TRP A 13 -7.30 9.28 -1.28
CA TRP A 13 -6.15 8.45 -0.97
C TRP A 13 -6.04 7.26 -1.94
N LEU A 14 -7.17 6.72 -2.39
CA LEU A 14 -7.18 5.67 -3.41
C LEU A 14 -6.70 6.21 -4.76
N GLU A 15 -7.04 7.46 -5.11
CA GLU A 15 -6.49 8.13 -6.30
C GLU A 15 -4.97 8.38 -6.20
N GLU A 16 -4.47 8.83 -5.04
CA GLU A 16 -3.02 8.93 -4.78
C GLU A 16 -2.34 7.55 -4.92
N LEU A 17 -2.97 6.50 -4.41
CA LEU A 17 -2.47 5.13 -4.47
C LEU A 17 -2.37 4.64 -5.92
N GLU A 18 -3.43 4.81 -6.71
CA GLU A 18 -3.46 4.44 -8.13
C GLU A 18 -2.40 5.21 -8.92
N THR A 19 -2.26 6.52 -8.70
CA THR A 19 -1.24 7.35 -9.35
C THR A 19 0.18 6.83 -9.05
N ALA A 20 0.46 6.48 -7.80
CA ALA A 20 1.76 5.93 -7.41
C ALA A 20 1.97 4.51 -7.98
N ALA A 21 0.93 3.68 -8.03
CA ALA A 21 0.98 2.35 -8.62
C ALA A 21 1.26 2.38 -10.14
N GLU A 22 0.70 3.37 -10.85
CA GLU A 22 0.98 3.60 -12.27
C GLU A 22 2.44 3.99 -12.51
N ARG A 23 3.00 4.89 -11.68
CA ARG A 23 4.43 5.24 -11.73
C ARG A 23 5.35 4.05 -11.51
N LEU A 24 4.87 3.07 -10.74
CA LEU A 24 5.58 1.83 -10.44
C LEU A 24 5.31 0.71 -11.45
N ASP A 25 4.49 0.96 -12.48
CA ASP A 25 4.06 -0.05 -13.45
C ASP A 25 3.55 -1.33 -12.77
N LEU A 26 2.69 -1.16 -11.75
CA LEU A 26 2.09 -2.27 -11.01
C LEU A 26 0.87 -2.81 -11.76
N SER A 27 0.68 -4.14 -11.72
CA SER A 27 -0.51 -4.78 -12.27
C SER A 27 -1.77 -4.45 -11.47
N THR A 28 -2.93 -4.77 -12.05
CA THR A 28 -4.22 -4.70 -11.36
C THR A 28 -4.28 -5.58 -10.11
N GLU A 29 -3.58 -6.72 -10.10
CA GLU A 29 -3.53 -7.60 -8.92
C GLU A 29 -2.79 -6.94 -7.76
N ALA A 30 -1.60 -6.38 -8.04
CA ALA A 30 -0.82 -5.64 -7.05
C ALA A 30 -1.59 -4.42 -6.52
N ARG A 31 -2.27 -3.66 -7.40
CA ARG A 31 -3.10 -2.51 -7.04
C ARG A 31 -4.28 -2.89 -6.16
N SER A 32 -5.03 -3.93 -6.54
CA SER A 32 -6.17 -4.41 -5.77
C SER A 32 -5.74 -4.84 -4.37
N CYS A 33 -4.64 -5.58 -4.27
CA CYS A 33 -4.07 -5.99 -2.99
C CYS A 33 -3.65 -4.76 -2.15
N ALA A 34 -2.97 -3.79 -2.74
CA ALA A 34 -2.57 -2.57 -2.04
C ALA A 34 -3.77 -1.75 -1.52
N VAL A 35 -4.85 -1.64 -2.29
CA VAL A 35 -6.09 -0.98 -1.85
C VAL A 35 -6.70 -1.71 -0.66
N ASP A 36 -6.78 -3.04 -0.71
CA ASP A 36 -7.35 -3.83 0.38
C ASP A 36 -6.49 -3.75 1.65
N LEU A 37 -5.15 -3.70 1.51
CA LEU A 37 -4.24 -3.49 2.63
C LEU A 37 -4.38 -2.09 3.25
N PHE A 38 -4.48 -1.04 2.42
CA PHE A 38 -4.63 0.33 2.89
C PHE A 38 -5.93 0.51 3.69
N LEU A 39 -7.04 0.01 3.14
CA LEU A 39 -8.36 0.13 3.76
C LEU A 39 -8.54 -0.74 5.02
N ALA A 40 -7.65 -1.72 5.26
CA ALA A 40 -7.71 -2.58 6.44
C ALA A 40 -7.34 -1.87 7.74
N ASP A 41 -6.48 -0.85 7.68
CA ASP A 41 -6.06 -0.10 8.85
C ASP A 41 -5.71 1.35 8.46
N VAL A 42 -6.73 2.13 8.06
CA VAL A 42 -6.53 3.53 7.69
C VAL A 42 -6.27 4.37 8.95
N PRO A 43 -5.08 4.99 9.09
CA PRO A 43 -4.77 5.76 10.29
C PRO A 43 -5.43 7.14 10.27
N ALA A 44 -5.62 7.74 11.45
CA ALA A 44 -6.29 9.04 11.57
C ALA A 44 -5.53 10.20 10.89
N SER A 45 -4.19 10.24 11.00
CA SER A 45 -3.40 11.37 10.48
C SER A 45 -3.01 11.20 9.01
N ASP A 46 -3.08 12.27 8.23
CA ASP A 46 -2.76 12.24 6.79
C ASP A 46 -1.31 11.83 6.51
N ARG A 47 -0.37 12.28 7.34
CA ARG A 47 1.03 11.82 7.24
C ARG A 47 1.15 10.31 7.42
N SER A 48 0.38 9.74 8.36
CA SER A 48 0.34 8.29 8.56
C SER A 48 -0.37 7.61 7.38
N LYS A 49 -1.45 8.17 6.84
CA LYS A 49 -2.17 7.60 5.68
C LYS A 49 -1.24 7.48 4.48
N ARG A 50 -0.45 8.51 4.17
CA ARG A 50 0.56 8.45 3.09
C ARG A 50 1.61 7.36 3.32
N ALA A 51 2.07 7.20 4.55
CA ALA A 51 3.03 6.14 4.90
C ALA A 51 2.41 4.74 4.77
N VAL A 52 1.15 4.55 5.19
CA VAL A 52 0.41 3.29 5.07
C VAL A 52 0.09 2.98 3.61
N LEU A 53 -0.29 3.98 2.80
CA LEU A 53 -0.49 3.87 1.36
C LEU A 53 0.78 3.33 0.68
N ALA A 54 1.93 3.96 0.93
CA ALA A 54 3.20 3.52 0.38
C ALA A 54 3.59 2.10 0.86
N ALA A 55 3.37 1.80 2.14
CA ALA A 55 3.61 0.46 2.67
C ALA A 55 2.70 -0.60 2.05
N SER A 56 1.44 -0.25 1.77
CA SER A 56 0.45 -1.10 1.12
C SER A 56 0.82 -1.38 -0.34
N LEU A 57 1.32 -0.38 -1.08
CA LEU A 57 1.85 -0.57 -2.44
C LEU A 57 3.04 -1.53 -2.46
N TYR A 58 3.98 -1.36 -1.54
CA TYR A 58 5.12 -2.25 -1.42
C TYR A 58 4.67 -3.68 -1.11
N ALA A 59 3.83 -3.85 -0.09
CA ALA A 59 3.29 -5.15 0.30
C ALA A 59 2.46 -5.81 -0.81
N GLY A 60 1.58 -5.06 -1.48
CA GLY A 60 0.78 -5.54 -2.61
C GLY A 60 1.65 -6.01 -3.78
N SER A 61 2.74 -5.28 -4.09
CA SER A 61 3.70 -5.72 -5.11
C SER A 61 4.42 -7.02 -4.73
N LEU A 62 4.71 -7.24 -3.44
CA LEU A 62 5.32 -8.49 -2.97
C LEU A 62 4.35 -9.67 -3.09
N VAL A 63 3.09 -9.47 -2.71
CA VAL A 63 2.04 -10.50 -2.78
C VAL A 63 1.76 -10.90 -4.23
N ALA A 64 1.73 -9.94 -5.16
CA ALA A 64 1.56 -10.18 -6.58
C ALA A 64 2.83 -10.72 -7.29
N GLY A 65 3.95 -10.88 -6.58
CA GLY A 65 5.21 -11.35 -7.18
C GLY A 65 5.96 -10.33 -8.06
N GLU A 66 5.57 -9.05 -8.01
CA GLU A 66 6.17 -7.95 -8.78
C GLU A 66 7.25 -7.17 -8.01
N GLY A 67 7.36 -7.40 -6.70
CA GLY A 67 8.46 -7.04 -5.80
C GLY A 67 9.22 -5.75 -6.14
N ARG A 68 8.52 -4.61 -6.16
CA ARG A 68 9.20 -3.31 -6.33
C ARG A 68 10.06 -2.99 -5.11
N THR A 69 11.17 -2.28 -5.31
CA THR A 69 12.02 -1.92 -4.17
C THR A 69 11.33 -0.88 -3.29
N GLN A 70 11.55 -0.94 -1.97
CA GLN A 70 11.02 0.08 -1.06
C GLN A 70 11.49 1.50 -1.43
N GLY A 71 12.66 1.64 -2.08
CA GLY A 71 13.16 2.92 -2.57
C GLY A 71 12.32 3.47 -3.73
N ALA A 72 11.99 2.63 -4.71
CA ALA A 72 11.12 3.03 -5.82
C ALA A 72 9.72 3.41 -5.32
N VAL A 73 9.17 2.64 -4.38
CA VAL A 73 7.86 2.95 -3.79
C VAL A 73 7.91 4.24 -2.96
N ALA A 74 8.99 4.47 -2.23
CA ALA A 74 9.21 5.70 -1.46
C ALA A 74 9.25 6.94 -2.36
N GLU A 75 9.96 6.86 -3.49
CA GLU A 75 10.01 7.92 -4.50
C GLU A 75 8.64 8.16 -5.14
N ALA A 76 7.94 7.09 -5.55
CA ALA A 76 6.64 7.20 -6.22
C ALA A 76 5.56 7.86 -5.33
N ALA A 77 5.62 7.60 -4.01
CA ALA A 77 4.64 8.06 -3.02
C ALA A 77 5.10 9.25 -2.17
N ASP A 78 6.27 9.85 -2.46
CA ASP A 78 6.86 10.96 -1.72
C ASP A 78 6.95 10.71 -0.19
N VAL A 79 7.55 9.59 0.19
CA VAL A 79 7.82 9.23 1.58
C VAL A 79 9.26 8.76 1.77
N SER A 80 9.69 8.61 3.03
CA SER A 80 10.96 7.95 3.32
C SER A 80 10.84 6.44 3.14
N ARG A 81 11.91 5.77 2.69
CA ARG A 81 12.00 4.30 2.69
C ARG A 81 11.70 3.71 4.09
N LEU A 82 12.15 4.38 5.15
CA LEU A 82 11.92 3.93 6.53
C LEU A 82 10.43 3.91 6.89
N SER A 83 9.63 4.83 6.34
CA SER A 83 8.17 4.87 6.53
C SER A 83 7.50 3.59 6.05
N ILE A 84 7.99 3.02 4.94
CA ILE A 84 7.54 1.75 4.36
C ILE A 84 8.09 0.59 5.20
N GLN A 85 9.40 0.58 5.43
CA GLN A 85 10.11 -0.49 6.14
C GLN A 85 9.47 -0.79 7.50
N SER A 86 9.04 0.23 8.23
CA SER A 86 8.50 0.07 9.58
C SER A 86 7.03 -0.38 9.64
N ARG A 87 6.37 -0.62 8.50
CA ARG A 87 4.90 -0.88 8.45
C ARG A 87 4.49 -2.08 7.62
N TRP A 88 5.21 -2.36 6.53
CA TRP A 88 4.72 -3.31 5.52
C TRP A 88 4.48 -4.73 6.05
N LYS A 89 5.29 -5.19 7.01
CA LYS A 89 5.13 -6.52 7.62
C LYS A 89 3.87 -6.57 8.48
N GLU A 90 3.70 -5.57 9.34
CA GLU A 90 2.53 -5.46 10.23
C GLU A 90 1.23 -5.38 9.41
N LEU A 91 1.24 -4.70 8.27
CA LEU A 91 0.09 -4.66 7.35
C LEU A 91 -0.24 -6.04 6.75
N LEU A 92 0.78 -6.80 6.31
CA LEU A 92 0.57 -8.16 5.82
C LEU A 92 0.03 -9.07 6.92
N GLU A 93 0.65 -9.03 8.09
CA GLU A 93 0.24 -9.81 9.26
C GLU A 93 -1.20 -9.49 9.68
N ALA A 94 -1.58 -8.21 9.72
CA ALA A 94 -2.94 -7.76 10.01
C ALA A 94 -3.96 -8.22 8.98
N ALA A 95 -3.55 -8.36 7.71
CA ALA A 95 -4.37 -8.90 6.63
C ALA A 95 -4.39 -10.45 6.59
N GLY A 96 -3.68 -11.12 7.51
CA GLY A 96 -3.54 -12.58 7.51
C GLY A 96 -2.68 -13.13 6.36
N LEU A 97 -1.83 -12.29 5.78
CA LEU A 97 -0.92 -12.64 4.68
C LEU A 97 0.48 -12.86 5.23
N GLU A 98 1.16 -13.89 4.73
CA GLU A 98 2.58 -14.09 5.06
C GLU A 98 3.47 -13.33 4.06
N PRO A 99 4.52 -12.64 4.55
CA PRO A 99 5.52 -12.07 3.67
C PRO A 99 6.24 -13.17 2.89
N PRO A 100 6.63 -12.92 1.62
CA PRO A 100 7.39 -13.91 0.86
C PRO A 100 8.70 -14.27 1.56
N ARG A 101 9.07 -15.56 1.54
CA ARG A 101 10.25 -16.10 2.25
C ARG A 101 11.50 -16.27 1.37
N TRP A 102 11.49 -15.71 0.17
CA TRP A 102 12.58 -15.88 -0.81
C TRP A 102 13.69 -14.85 -0.65
#